data_AF-G9ZU60-F1
#
_entry.id   AF-G9ZU60-F1
#
_cell.length_a   1.000
_cell.length_b   1.000
_cell.length_c   1.000
_cell.angle_alpha   90.00
_cell.angle_beta   90.00
_cell.angle_gamma   90.00
#
_symmetry.space_group_name_H-M   'P 1'
#
loop_
_entity.id
_entity.type
_entity.pdbx_description
1 polymer ?
#
loop_
_entity_poly.entity_id
_entity_poly.type
_entity_poly.pdbx_seq_one_letter_code
_entity_poly.pdbx_strand_id
1 'polypeptide(L)' 'MTWSVMWLASLTLLAGCANSGAGIDPCGPWRPILVSRADTLTDGTARQILAHNETGVRMCRW' A
#
# COMPACT_ATOMS: atom_id res chain seq x y z
N MET A 1 -20.35 -2.19 -33.43
CA MET A 1 -20.50 -1.85 -32.00
C MET A 1 -19.79 -2.83 -31.06
N THR A 2 -19.55 -4.10 -31.42
CA THR A 2 -18.93 -5.11 -30.53
C THR A 2 -17.40 -4.98 -30.38
N TRP A 3 -16.69 -4.58 -31.43
CA TRP A 3 -15.23 -4.51 -31.44
C TRP A 3 -14.67 -3.40 -30.53
N SER A 4 -15.35 -2.25 -30.47
CA SER A 4 -14.98 -1.13 -29.59
C SER A 4 -15.12 -1.49 -28.11
N VAL A 5 -16.14 -2.28 -27.75
CA VAL A 5 -16.34 -2.78 -26.38
C VAL A 5 -15.24 -3.77 -25.99
N MET A 6 -14.81 -4.62 -26.92
CA MET A 6 -13.71 -5.56 -26.71
C MET A 6 -12.36 -4.85 -26.46
N TRP A 7 -12.03 -3.79 -27.21
CA TRP A 7 -10.82 -3.01 -26.96
C TRP A 7 -10.85 -2.29 -25.61
N LEU A 8 -11.98 -1.70 -25.25
CA LEU A 8 -12.15 -1.04 -23.95
C LEU A 8 -12.01 -2.04 -22.79
N ALA A 9 -12.59 -3.24 -22.92
CA ALA A 9 -12.44 -4.30 -21.93
C ALA A 9 -10.98 -4.77 -21.79
N SER A 10 -10.25 -4.92 -22.89
CA SER A 10 -8.83 -5.28 -22.86
C SER A 10 -7.95 -4.24 -22.15
N LEU A 11 -8.24 -2.94 -22.32
CA LEU A 11 -7.52 -1.86 -21.63
C LEU A 11 -7.75 -1.88 -20.11
N THR A 12 -8.95 -2.23 -19.65
CA THR A 12 -9.23 -2.33 -18.20
C THR A 12 -8.51 -3.48 -17.52
N LEU A 13 -8.23 -4.58 -18.23
CA LEU A 13 -7.50 -5.74 -17.69
C LEU A 13 -6.01 -5.43 -17.48
N LEU A 14 -5.41 -4.58 -18.33
CA LEU A 14 -4.00 -4.18 -18.22
C LEU A 14 -3.70 -3.30 -16.99
N ALA A 15 -4.69 -2.58 -16.47
CA ALA A 15 -4.51 -1.78 -15.25
C ALA A 15 -4.22 -2.64 -14.00
N GLY A 16 -4.65 -3.90 -13.98
CA GLY A 16 -4.40 -4.81 -12.86
C GLY A 16 -2.92 -5.14 -12.64
N CYS A 17 -2.10 -5.16 -13.70
CA CYS A 17 -0.67 -5.44 -13.62
C CYS A 17 0.14 -4.33 -12.92
N ALA A 18 -0.40 -3.11 -12.83
CA ALA A 18 0.28 -2.01 -12.13
C ALA A 18 0.32 -2.24 -10.61
N ASN A 19 -0.59 -3.05 -10.07
CA ASN A 19 -0.79 -3.24 -8.64
C ASN A 19 -0.54 -4.69 -8.17
N SER A 20 -0.02 -5.55 -9.05
CA SER A 20 0.22 -6.96 -8.74
C SER A 20 1.50 -7.48 -9.41
N GLY A 21 2.30 -8.26 -8.70
CA GLY A 21 3.56 -8.81 -9.21
C GLY A 21 4.69 -8.81 -8.18
N ALA A 22 5.85 -9.33 -8.58
CA ALA A 22 7.03 -9.37 -7.72
C ALA A 22 7.47 -7.95 -7.32
N GLY A 23 7.62 -7.71 -6.01
CA GLY A 23 8.02 -6.41 -5.46
C GLY A 23 6.87 -5.45 -5.14
N ILE A 24 5.62 -5.80 -5.48
CA ILE A 24 4.45 -5.04 -5.02
C ILE A 24 3.96 -5.61 -3.70
N ASP A 25 4.10 -4.84 -2.63
CA ASP A 25 3.48 -5.12 -1.32
C ASP A 25 2.32 -4.15 -1.08
N PRO A 26 1.09 -4.50 -1.52
CA PRO A 26 -0.08 -3.63 -1.37
C PRO A 26 -0.48 -3.45 0.10
N CYS A 27 -0.03 -4.34 0.98
CA CYS A 27 -0.29 -4.30 2.41
C CYS A 27 0.82 -3.58 3.18
N GLY A 28 1.99 -3.36 2.57
CA GLY A 28 3.19 -2.81 3.19
C GLY A 28 2.95 -1.54 4.01
N PRO A 29 2.31 -0.50 3.44
CA PRO A 29 1.96 0.72 4.16
C PRO A 29 1.05 0.51 5.39
N TRP A 30 0.32 -0.60 5.44
CA TRP A 30 -0.70 -0.91 6.44
C TRP A 30 -0.27 -2.01 7.42
N ARG A 31 0.98 -2.47 7.34
CA ARG A 31 1.46 -3.52 8.25
C ARG A 31 1.43 -2.99 9.69
N PRO A 32 0.88 -3.77 10.63
CA PRO A 32 0.84 -3.34 12.02
C PRO A 32 2.25 -3.24 12.59
N ILE A 33 2.47 -2.20 13.41
CA ILE A 33 3.69 -2.06 14.20
C ILE A 33 3.54 -2.99 15.41
N LEU A 34 4.25 -4.12 15.40
CA LEU A 34 4.22 -5.10 16.48
C LEU A 34 5.27 -4.76 17.53
N VAL A 35 4.80 -4.39 18.72
CA VAL A 35 5.67 -4.04 19.86
C VAL A 35 5.59 -5.11 20.96
N SER A 36 6.65 -5.23 21.75
CA SER A 36 6.61 -6.06 22.96
C SER A 36 5.79 -5.38 24.06
N ARG A 37 5.31 -6.15 25.04
CA ARG A 37 4.61 -5.57 26.21
C ARG A 37 5.46 -4.63 27.05
N ALA A 38 6.78 -4.74 26.96
CA ALA A 38 7.72 -3.90 27.70
C ALA A 38 8.17 -2.66 26.89
N ASP A 39 7.77 -2.55 25.63
CA ASP A 39 8.14 -1.39 24.81
C ASP A 39 7.45 -0.15 25.38
N THR A 40 8.26 0.84 25.76
CA THR A 40 7.82 2.12 26.31
C THR A 40 8.13 3.23 25.31
N LEU A 41 7.79 2.99 24.03
CA LEU A 41 8.14 3.86 22.91
C LEU A 41 9.66 3.97 22.75
N THR A 42 10.32 2.84 22.48
CA THR A 42 11.73 2.87 22.11
C THR A 42 11.93 3.71 20.84
N ASP A 43 13.15 4.21 20.62
CA ASP A 43 13.46 4.95 19.38
C ASP A 43 13.15 4.15 18.12
N GLY A 44 13.27 2.81 18.18
CA GLY A 44 12.89 1.92 17.09
C GLY A 44 11.39 1.95 16.80
N THR A 45 10.56 1.88 17.84
CA THR A 45 9.09 2.03 17.71
C THR A 45 8.71 3.42 17.23
N ALA A 46 9.32 4.47 17.80
CA ALA A 46 9.04 5.86 17.42
C ALA A 46 9.31 6.11 15.93
N ARG A 47 10.43 5.61 15.39
CA ARG A 47 10.74 5.70 13.95
C ARG A 47 9.73 4.97 13.09
N GLN A 48 9.27 3.79 13.50
CA GLN A 48 8.25 3.04 12.76
C GLN A 48 6.91 3.77 12.73
N ILE A 49 6.50 4.36 13.85
CA ILE A 49 5.27 5.16 13.94
C ILE A 49 5.37 6.40 13.03
N LEU A 50 6.49 7.13 13.09
CA LEU A 50 6.69 8.29 12.23
C LEU A 50 6.59 7.91 10.74
N ALA A 51 7.30 6.86 10.33
CA ALA A 51 7.25 6.39 8.95
C ALA A 51 5.84 5.97 8.52
N HIS A 52 5.07 5.32 9.40
CA HIS A 52 3.67 4.95 9.14
C HIS A 52 2.80 6.19 8.94
N ASN A 53 2.90 7.18 9.83
CA ASN A 53 2.12 8.42 9.76
C ASN A 53 2.45 9.24 8.51
N GLU A 54 3.74 9.43 8.19
CA GLU A 54 4.16 10.16 6.99
C GLU A 54 3.70 9.46 5.71
N THR A 55 3.71 8.13 5.68
CA THR A 55 3.15 7.34 4.58
C THR A 55 1.65 7.55 4.46
N GLY A 56 0.95 7.55 5.60
CA GLY A 56 -0.48 7.82 5.71
C GLY A 56 -0.90 9.17 5.14
N VAL A 57 -0.22 10.25 5.55
CA VAL A 57 -0.44 11.61 5.04
C VAL A 57 -0.22 11.65 3.52
N ARG A 58 0.87 11.02 3.04
CA ARG A 58 1.24 11.03 1.62
C ARG A 58 0.24 10.28 0.73
N MET A 59 -0.21 9.10 1.15
CA MET A 59 -1.02 8.21 0.32
C MET A 59 -2.52 8.39 0.53
N CYS A 60 -2.94 8.67 1.76
CA CYS A 60 -4.34 8.57 2.18
C CYS A 60 -4.90 9.84 2.81
N ARG A 61 -4.05 10.85 3.07
CA ARG A 61 -4.46 12.18 3.56
C ARG A 61 -5.27 12.15 4.86
N TRP A 62 -4.99 11.19 5.73
CA TRP A 62 -5.54 11.15 7.09
C TRP A 62 -4.59 11.84 8.07
#